data_AF-A0A671K7I5-F1
#
_entry.id   AF-A0A671K7I5-F1
#
_cell.length_a   1.000
_cell.length_b   1.000
_cell.length_c   1.000
_cell.angle_alpha   90.00
_cell.angle_beta   90.00
_cell.angle_gamma   90.00
#
_symmetry.space_group_name_H-M   'P 1'
#
loop_
_entity.id
_entity.type
_entity.pdbx_description
1 polymer ?
#
loop_
_entity_poly.entity_id
_entity_poly.type
_entity_poly.pdbx_seq_one_letter_code
_entity_poly.pdbx_strand_id
1 'polypeptide(L)'
;YAFLTLFEFSLLLLDLEEHYFEPHTAYNLTGRGPEANRQTSGSLKICSKSIIFEPDDAVKPILKILLKDCKGIGAVEETGHNPFIESKPACILIETKQIYLIKEENVVAPYKYERGEKKVTFQLEVPGKTEDVVQILLQLHRASCLDKQGDQTAMVAAILQSRLARTCFDKNSFQHVTENPHMECVAEMVSPLVTNAGHVCITDCNLYFQPMNSYPDLVVQIGLHSVRRIYKRRHGLRPLGLEVFCTENDLCSDIYLKFYSTKERDELYYYIATFLENHIAECTAESYMLQWQRGHISNYQYLLHLNNLADRSVNDLSQYPVFPWVISDYSSTQMDLLNPASFRDLSKPIGALNTERLERLLERYRDMPETRFMYGSHYSSPGYVLFYLVRVGKDLICLV
;
A
#
# COMPACT_ATOMS: atom_id res chain seq x y z
N TYR A 1 -9.43 2.75 -8.70
CA TYR A 1 -10.29 2.42 -7.54
C TYR A 1 -10.93 1.02 -7.55
N ALA A 2 -10.93 0.28 -8.67
CA ALA A 2 -11.48 -1.09 -8.74
C ALA A 2 -10.73 -2.15 -7.91
N PHE A 3 -9.48 -1.88 -7.50
CA PHE A 3 -8.64 -2.82 -6.75
C PHE A 3 -8.99 -2.95 -5.25
N LEU A 4 -9.86 -2.09 -4.71
CA LEU A 4 -10.15 -2.05 -3.26
C LEU A 4 -11.31 -2.96 -2.81
N THR A 5 -11.97 -3.68 -3.73
CA THR A 5 -13.27 -4.33 -3.42
C THR A 5 -13.42 -5.79 -3.85
N LEU A 6 -12.37 -6.44 -4.36
CA LEU A 6 -12.51 -7.80 -4.94
C LEU A 6 -11.85 -8.92 -4.13
N PHE A 7 -10.96 -8.61 -3.18
CA PHE A 7 -10.26 -9.62 -2.39
C PHE A 7 -10.74 -9.61 -0.94
N GLU A 8 -10.87 -10.81 -0.37
CA GLU A 8 -11.26 -11.01 1.02
C GLU A 8 -10.13 -10.51 1.96
N PHE A 9 -8.88 -10.86 1.67
CA PHE A 9 -7.69 -10.21 2.19
C PHE A 9 -7.31 -8.96 1.40
N SER A 10 -6.87 -7.93 2.13
CA SER A 10 -6.24 -6.74 1.57
C SER A 10 -5.05 -6.35 2.43
N LEU A 11 -4.02 -5.73 1.83
CA LEU A 11 -2.90 -5.14 2.57
C LEU A 11 -3.36 -4.10 3.60
N LEU A 12 -4.59 -3.59 3.48
CA LEU A 12 -5.21 -2.69 4.47
C LEU A 12 -5.50 -3.36 5.83
N LEU A 13 -5.50 -4.69 5.89
CA LEU A 13 -5.64 -5.44 7.15
C LEU A 13 -4.33 -5.48 7.96
N LEU A 14 -3.22 -5.05 7.36
CA LEU A 14 -1.93 -4.95 8.03
C LEU A 14 -1.88 -3.73 8.94
N ASP A 15 -1.12 -3.84 10.03
CA ASP A 15 -0.88 -2.72 10.93
C ASP A 15 0.04 -1.68 10.25
N LEU A 16 0.08 -0.45 10.77
CA LEU A 16 1.03 0.56 10.29
C LEU A 16 2.47 0.02 10.33
N GLU A 17 3.23 0.24 9.25
CA GLU A 17 4.61 -0.27 9.08
C GLU A 17 4.72 -1.80 9.15
N GLU A 18 3.64 -2.53 8.89
CA GLU A 18 3.67 -3.97 8.69
C GLU A 18 3.91 -4.32 7.22
N HIS A 19 4.82 -5.27 6.97
CA HIS A 19 5.18 -5.72 5.63
C HIS A 19 4.69 -7.15 5.42
N TYR A 20 4.09 -7.42 4.26
CA TYR A 20 3.69 -8.75 3.85
C TYR A 20 4.81 -9.43 3.07
N PHE A 21 5.35 -10.53 3.59
CA PHE A 21 6.52 -11.21 3.03
C PHE A 21 6.17 -12.27 1.99
N GLU A 22 5.28 -13.20 2.34
CA GLU A 22 4.96 -14.35 1.47
C GLU A 22 3.64 -15.05 1.84
N PRO A 23 2.88 -15.53 0.83
CA PRO A 23 1.81 -16.50 0.99
C PRO A 23 2.33 -17.94 0.99
N HIS A 24 1.60 -18.81 1.69
CA HIS A 24 1.67 -20.27 1.54
C HIS A 24 0.26 -20.84 1.56
N THR A 25 -0.04 -21.77 0.66
CA THR A 25 -1.24 -22.61 0.79
C THR A 25 -1.08 -23.51 2.01
N ALA A 26 -2.05 -23.49 2.91
CA ALA A 26 -1.98 -24.23 4.16
C ALA A 26 -3.34 -24.71 4.64
N TYR A 27 -3.32 -25.76 5.45
CA TYR A 27 -4.48 -26.33 6.13
C TYR A 27 -4.41 -25.99 7.62
N ASN A 28 -5.38 -25.24 8.12
CA ASN A 28 -5.56 -25.04 9.56
C ASN A 28 -6.22 -26.29 10.17
N LEU A 29 -5.50 -26.95 11.07
CA LEU A 29 -5.93 -28.17 11.73
C LEU A 29 -6.67 -27.82 13.02
N THR A 30 -7.99 -28.03 13.02
CA THR A 30 -8.83 -27.82 14.22
C THR A 30 -9.26 -29.16 14.82
N GLY A 31 -8.84 -29.44 16.06
CA GLY A 31 -9.27 -30.64 16.78
C GLY A 31 -8.78 -30.77 18.22
N ARG A 32 -9.71 -30.97 19.16
CA ARG A 32 -9.48 -31.65 20.44
C ARG A 32 -10.39 -32.88 20.48
N GLY A 33 -9.83 -34.08 20.58
CA GLY A 33 -10.58 -35.32 20.80
C GLY A 33 -10.82 -36.20 19.56
N PRO A 34 -11.57 -37.31 19.71
CA PRO A 34 -11.64 -38.41 18.73
C PRO A 34 -12.41 -38.11 17.43
N GLU A 35 -12.97 -36.90 17.27
CA GLU A 35 -13.54 -36.39 16.01
C GLU A 35 -12.61 -35.38 15.29
N ALA A 36 -11.32 -35.39 15.62
CA ALA A 36 -10.32 -34.51 15.03
C ALA A 36 -10.01 -34.87 13.58
N ASN A 37 -10.73 -34.26 12.64
CA ASN A 37 -10.34 -34.20 11.22
C ASN A 37 -10.91 -32.98 10.49
N ARG A 38 -11.24 -31.89 11.20
CA ARG A 38 -11.67 -30.64 10.54
C ARG A 38 -10.44 -29.84 10.13
N GLN A 39 -10.08 -29.98 8.86
CA GLN A 39 -9.07 -29.16 8.19
C GLN A 39 -9.78 -28.03 7.45
N THR A 40 -9.29 -26.80 7.63
CA THR A 40 -9.72 -25.66 6.81
C THR A 40 -8.58 -25.28 5.88
N SER A 41 -8.79 -25.42 4.58
CA SER A 41 -7.85 -24.93 3.56
C SER A 41 -7.91 -23.41 3.47
N GLY A 42 -6.78 -22.80 3.15
CA GLY A 42 -6.64 -21.37 3.00
C GLY A 42 -5.21 -20.93 2.69
N SER A 43 -5.03 -19.62 2.68
CA SER A 43 -3.74 -18.96 2.48
C SER A 43 -3.17 -18.44 3.80
N LEU A 44 -2.05 -19.02 4.22
CA LEU A 44 -1.24 -18.55 5.33
C LEU A 44 -0.28 -17.46 4.85
N LYS A 45 -0.43 -16.26 5.40
CA LYS A 45 0.32 -15.06 5.05
C LYS A 45 1.27 -14.70 6.18
N ILE A 46 2.55 -14.60 5.83
CA ILE A 46 3.62 -14.25 6.76
C ILE A 46 3.87 -12.74 6.67
N CYS A 47 3.59 -12.01 7.74
CA CYS A 47 3.77 -10.56 7.82
C CYS A 47 4.76 -10.19 8.93
N SER A 48 5.29 -8.96 8.89
CA SER A 48 6.34 -8.54 9.81
C SER A 48 5.91 -8.44 11.27
N LYS A 49 4.61 -8.25 11.54
CA LYS A 49 4.05 -8.11 12.89
C LYS A 49 2.99 -9.17 13.21
N SER A 50 2.44 -9.84 12.20
CA SER A 50 1.37 -10.81 12.37
C SER A 50 1.47 -11.99 11.40
N ILE A 51 0.74 -13.04 11.74
CA ILE A 51 0.48 -14.20 10.90
C ILE A 51 -1.00 -14.13 10.56
N ILE A 52 -1.33 -14.10 9.27
CA ILE A 52 -2.72 -13.98 8.82
C ILE A 52 -3.09 -15.26 8.08
N PHE A 53 -4.17 -15.91 8.48
CA PHE A 53 -4.73 -17.05 7.75
C PHE A 53 -6.07 -16.65 7.16
N GLU A 54 -6.15 -16.64 5.83
CA GLU A 54 -7.36 -16.39 5.05
C GLU A 54 -7.91 -17.74 4.59
N PRO A 55 -9.06 -18.22 5.14
CA PRO A 55 -9.71 -19.43 4.66
C PRO A 55 -10.17 -19.30 3.20
N ASP A 56 -10.22 -20.41 2.45
CA ASP A 56 -10.80 -20.43 1.09
C ASP A 56 -12.33 -20.23 1.12
N ASP A 57 -12.95 -20.51 2.26
CA ASP A 57 -14.39 -20.34 2.50
C ASP A 57 -14.65 -18.96 3.11
N ALA A 58 -15.15 -18.04 2.28
CA ALA A 58 -15.39 -16.64 2.62
C ALA A 58 -16.42 -16.40 3.75
N VAL A 59 -17.10 -17.46 4.19
CA VAL A 59 -17.98 -17.40 5.37
C VAL A 59 -17.14 -17.41 6.66
N LYS A 60 -16.00 -18.11 6.65
CA LYS A 60 -15.14 -18.25 7.82
C LYS A 60 -14.32 -16.99 8.05
N PRO A 61 -14.07 -16.62 9.31
CA PRO A 61 -13.27 -15.43 9.60
C PRO A 61 -11.80 -15.61 9.22
N ILE A 62 -11.18 -14.53 8.75
CA ILE A 62 -9.73 -14.39 8.66
C ILE A 62 -9.15 -14.40 10.07
N LEU A 63 -8.14 -15.24 10.31
CA LEU A 63 -7.42 -15.30 11.57
C LEU A 63 -6.20 -14.40 11.50
N LYS A 64 -6.10 -13.38 12.36
CA LYS A 64 -4.88 -12.57 12.54
C LYS A 64 -4.27 -12.86 13.91
N ILE A 65 -3.03 -13.34 13.93
CA ILE A 65 -2.25 -13.66 15.12
C ILE A 65 -1.09 -12.68 15.20
N LEU A 66 -1.04 -11.84 16.23
CA LEU A 66 0.08 -10.91 16.39
C LEU A 66 1.31 -11.66 16.92
N LEU A 67 2.46 -11.46 16.28
CA LEU A 67 3.71 -12.13 16.66
C LEU A 67 4.11 -11.80 18.10
N LYS A 68 3.95 -10.54 18.52
CA LYS A 68 4.24 -10.12 19.91
C LYS A 68 3.45 -10.89 20.97
N ASP A 69 2.30 -11.47 20.61
CA ASP A 69 1.43 -12.22 21.51
C ASP A 69 1.74 -13.74 21.50
N CYS A 70 2.61 -14.19 20.60
CA CYS A 70 3.08 -15.57 20.52
C CYS A 70 4.01 -15.91 21.69
N LYS A 71 3.73 -17.04 22.36
CA LYS A 71 4.57 -17.67 23.38
C LYS A 71 5.58 -18.65 22.78
N GLY A 72 5.21 -19.29 21.68
CA GLY A 72 6.03 -20.29 21.02
C GLY A 72 5.62 -20.46 19.56
N ILE A 73 6.63 -20.64 18.70
CA ILE A 73 6.46 -20.98 17.28
C ILE A 73 7.45 -22.10 16.99
N GLY A 74 7.02 -23.17 16.33
CA GLY A 74 7.91 -24.28 16.01
C GLY A 74 7.32 -25.24 14.99
N ALA A 75 8.19 -26.06 14.39
CA ALA A 75 7.78 -27.23 13.63
C ALA A 75 7.48 -28.39 14.58
N VAL A 76 6.38 -29.10 14.34
CA VAL A 76 6.00 -30.30 15.08
C VAL A 76 5.78 -31.42 14.08
N GLU A 77 6.46 -32.54 14.30
CA GLU A 77 6.17 -33.79 13.63
C GLU A 77 5.12 -34.55 14.46
N GLU A 78 4.04 -35.01 13.82
CA GLU A 78 3.13 -35.94 14.50
C GLU A 78 3.85 -37.27 14.69
N THR A 79 4.30 -37.53 15.91
CA THR A 79 4.96 -38.78 16.31
C THR A 79 3.95 -39.93 16.37
N GLY A 80 3.59 -40.47 15.21
CA GLY A 80 3.00 -41.80 15.11
C GLY A 80 4.08 -42.83 15.44
N HIS A 81 3.98 -43.48 16.60
CA HIS A 81 4.84 -44.59 17.06
C HIS A 81 4.71 -45.87 16.22
N ASN A 82 4.73 -45.76 14.89
CA ASN A 82 4.56 -46.89 13.98
C ASN A 82 5.60 -46.82 12.85
N PRO A 83 6.62 -47.70 12.86
CA PRO A 83 7.72 -47.68 11.88
C PRO A 83 7.30 -48.06 10.43
N PHE A 84 6.00 -48.26 10.19
CA PHE A 84 5.41 -48.60 8.89
C PHE A 84 4.52 -47.48 8.31
N ILE A 85 4.35 -46.36 9.03
CA ILE A 85 3.60 -45.20 8.55
C ILE A 85 4.63 -44.14 8.16
N GLU A 86 4.59 -43.67 6.91
CA GLU A 86 5.39 -42.53 6.45
C GLU A 86 5.27 -41.38 7.47
N SER A 87 6.41 -40.78 7.85
CA SER A 87 6.44 -39.64 8.77
C SER A 87 5.47 -38.58 8.24
N LYS A 88 4.43 -38.26 9.04
CA LYS A 88 3.49 -37.22 8.65
C LYS A 88 4.25 -35.89 8.45
N PRO A 89 3.85 -35.08 7.47
CA PRO A 89 4.53 -33.84 7.16
C PRO A 89 4.57 -32.92 8.38
N ALA A 90 5.72 -32.26 8.58
CA ALA A 90 5.90 -31.29 9.65
C ALA A 90 4.81 -30.21 9.59
N CYS A 91 4.24 -29.88 10.75
CA CYS A 91 3.24 -28.84 10.90
C CYS A 91 3.81 -27.65 11.67
N ILE A 92 3.36 -26.44 11.35
CA ILE A 92 3.69 -25.22 12.08
C ILE A 92 2.75 -25.13 13.28
N LEU A 93 3.31 -25.20 14.49
CA LEU A 93 2.58 -24.95 15.74
C LEU A 93 2.83 -23.52 16.21
N ILE A 94 1.75 -22.78 16.46
CA ILE A 94 1.78 -21.43 17.03
C ILE A 94 1.00 -21.44 18.35
N GLU A 95 1.67 -21.07 19.42
CA GLU A 95 1.08 -20.87 20.74
C GLU A 95 0.94 -19.37 20.99
N THR A 96 -0.28 -18.87 21.16
CA THR A 96 -0.57 -17.44 21.33
C THR A 96 -1.55 -17.19 22.48
N LYS A 97 -1.51 -15.98 23.04
CA LYS A 97 -2.47 -15.50 24.07
C LYS A 97 -3.78 -14.98 23.49
N GLN A 98 -3.79 -14.65 22.20
CA GLN A 98 -4.91 -14.00 21.55
C GLN A 98 -4.92 -14.27 20.05
N ILE A 99 -6.13 -14.38 19.48
CA ILE A 99 -6.38 -14.45 18.05
C ILE A 99 -7.46 -13.44 17.70
N TYR A 100 -7.25 -12.68 16.63
CA TYR A 100 -8.25 -11.76 16.07
C TYR A 100 -8.98 -12.45 14.92
N LEU A 101 -10.30 -12.28 14.89
CA LEU A 101 -11.21 -12.78 13.86
C LEU A 101 -11.72 -11.58 13.07
N ILE A 102 -11.46 -11.58 11.77
CA ILE A 102 -11.69 -10.45 10.88
C ILE A 102 -12.59 -10.89 9.73
N LYS A 103 -13.48 -10.00 9.26
CA LYS A 103 -14.34 -10.20 8.08
C LYS A 103 -15.14 -11.52 8.09
N GLU A 104 -15.67 -11.92 9.25
CA GLU A 104 -16.61 -13.05 9.32
C GLU A 104 -17.82 -12.78 8.41
N GLU A 105 -18.22 -13.77 7.60
CA GLU A 105 -19.25 -13.63 6.56
C GLU A 105 -18.96 -12.50 5.54
N ASN A 106 -17.68 -12.16 5.34
CA ASN A 106 -17.23 -11.04 4.52
C ASN A 106 -17.85 -9.68 4.92
N VAL A 107 -18.19 -9.52 6.20
CA VAL A 107 -18.76 -8.30 6.76
C VAL A 107 -17.66 -7.44 7.38
N VAL A 108 -17.56 -6.18 6.92
CA VAL A 108 -16.70 -5.17 7.54
C VAL A 108 -17.30 -4.75 8.88
N ALA A 109 -16.72 -5.22 9.97
CA ALA A 109 -17.13 -4.95 11.35
C ALA A 109 -15.89 -4.86 12.26
N PRO A 110 -16.02 -4.27 13.48
CA PRO A 110 -14.93 -4.27 14.46
C PRO A 110 -14.39 -5.68 14.70
N TYR A 111 -13.06 -5.80 14.84
CA TYR A 111 -12.41 -7.10 15.00
C TYR A 111 -12.90 -7.79 16.27
N LYS A 112 -13.37 -9.03 16.11
CA LYS A 112 -13.64 -9.92 17.25
C LYS A 112 -12.31 -10.51 17.70
N TYR A 113 -12.16 -10.80 18.99
CA TYR A 113 -10.94 -11.42 19.50
C TYR A 113 -11.24 -12.48 20.55
N GLU A 114 -10.46 -13.55 20.50
CA GLU A 114 -10.50 -14.63 21.48
C GLU A 114 -9.28 -14.52 22.40
N ARG A 115 -9.51 -14.28 23.69
CA ARG A 115 -8.44 -14.29 24.70
C ARG A 115 -8.26 -15.67 25.30
N GLY A 116 -7.03 -15.99 25.68
CA GLY A 116 -6.66 -17.23 26.35
C GLY A 116 -5.55 -17.96 25.62
N GLU A 117 -4.95 -18.95 26.26
CA GLU A 117 -3.92 -19.76 25.61
C GLU A 117 -4.54 -20.58 24.48
N LYS A 118 -4.10 -20.30 23.26
CA LYS A 118 -4.53 -20.98 22.04
C LYS A 118 -3.33 -21.64 21.39
N LYS A 119 -3.56 -22.84 20.86
CA LYS A 119 -2.64 -23.55 19.98
C LYS A 119 -3.29 -23.64 18.61
N VAL A 120 -2.61 -23.11 17.60
CA VAL A 120 -3.05 -23.16 16.20
C VAL A 120 -2.01 -23.93 15.43
N THR A 121 -2.47 -24.86 14.59
CA THR A 121 -1.59 -25.73 13.82
C THR A 121 -1.89 -25.58 12.35
N PHE A 122 -0.86 -25.26 11.57
CA PHE A 122 -0.95 -25.14 10.12
C PHE A 122 -0.08 -26.20 9.46
N GLN A 123 -0.66 -26.94 8.53
CA GLN A 123 0.08 -27.85 7.65
C GLN A 123 0.22 -27.17 6.29
N LEU A 124 1.45 -26.94 5.83
CA LEU A 124 1.68 -26.38 4.50
C LEU A 124 1.37 -27.42 3.42
N GLU A 125 0.84 -26.97 2.28
CA GLU A 125 0.65 -27.84 1.11
C GLU A 125 1.98 -28.33 0.53
N VAL A 126 3.06 -27.54 0.68
CA VAL A 126 4.43 -27.89 0.30
C VAL A 126 5.23 -28.20 1.59
N PRO A 127 5.32 -29.46 2.04
CA PRO A 127 5.89 -29.79 3.35
C PRO A 127 7.35 -29.37 3.52
N GLY A 128 8.12 -29.40 2.42
CA GLY A 128 9.54 -29.05 2.40
C GLY A 128 9.84 -27.59 2.77
N LYS A 129 8.84 -26.69 2.76
CA LYS A 129 9.00 -25.29 3.17
C LYS A 129 8.76 -25.04 4.65
N THR A 130 8.25 -26.02 5.39
CA THR A 130 7.77 -25.82 6.77
C THR A 130 8.85 -25.24 7.69
N GLU A 131 10.05 -25.82 7.66
CA GLU A 131 11.15 -25.37 8.52
C GLU A 131 11.60 -23.96 8.14
N ASP A 132 11.72 -23.65 6.83
CA ASP A 132 12.08 -22.32 6.36
C ASP A 132 11.08 -21.26 6.84
N VAL A 133 9.78 -21.56 6.75
CA VAL A 133 8.71 -20.66 7.22
C VAL A 133 8.79 -20.47 8.74
N VAL A 134 9.04 -21.53 9.50
CA VAL A 134 9.24 -21.45 10.96
C VAL A 134 10.45 -20.56 11.30
N GLN A 135 11.57 -20.70 10.59
CA GLN A 135 12.75 -19.87 10.82
C GLN A 135 12.48 -18.38 10.53
N ILE A 136 11.74 -18.09 9.46
CA ILE A 136 11.29 -16.72 9.14
C ILE A 136 10.40 -16.18 10.26
N LEU A 137 9.40 -16.96 10.68
CA LEU A 137 8.50 -16.59 11.77
C LEU A 137 9.26 -16.33 13.08
N LEU A 138 10.28 -17.13 13.41
CA LEU A 138 11.12 -16.92 14.59
C LEU A 138 11.99 -15.65 14.48
N GLN A 139 12.44 -15.27 13.29
CA GLN A 139 13.13 -13.99 13.08
C GLN A 139 12.19 -12.81 13.28
N LEU A 140 10.99 -12.87 12.70
CA LEU A 140 9.98 -11.81 12.81
C LEU A 140 9.40 -11.72 14.23
N HIS A 141 9.23 -12.86 14.91
CA HIS A 141 8.83 -12.93 16.31
C HIS A 141 9.83 -12.20 17.21
N ARG A 142 11.13 -12.49 17.05
CA ARG A 142 12.20 -11.78 17.76
C ARG A 142 12.15 -10.27 17.50
N ALA A 143 11.97 -9.86 16.24
CA ALA A 143 11.84 -8.45 15.90
C ALA A 143 10.65 -7.81 16.63
N SER A 144 9.48 -8.48 16.66
CA SER A 144 8.27 -7.97 17.33
C SER A 144 8.38 -7.89 18.86
N CYS A 145 9.34 -8.58 19.47
CA CYS A 145 9.58 -8.58 20.91
C CYS A 145 10.59 -7.53 21.38
N LEU A 146 11.17 -6.73 20.47
CA LEU A 146 12.09 -5.65 20.86
C LEU A 146 11.34 -4.49 21.52
N ASP A 147 11.92 -3.89 22.56
CA ASP A 147 11.26 -2.85 23.35
C ASP A 147 11.07 -1.53 22.59
N LYS A 148 11.99 -1.19 21.67
CA LYS A 148 11.98 0.09 20.94
C LYS A 148 11.45 -0.10 19.54
N GLN A 149 10.45 0.70 19.17
CA GLN A 149 9.87 0.71 17.83
C GLN A 149 10.91 0.92 16.72
N GLY A 150 11.92 1.77 16.96
CA GLY A 150 13.01 1.98 16.01
C GLY A 150 13.83 0.73 15.75
N ASP A 151 14.09 -0.09 16.77
CA ASP A 151 14.86 -1.33 16.65
C ASP A 151 14.01 -2.41 15.94
N GLN A 152 12.70 -2.49 16.23
CA GLN A 152 11.78 -3.34 15.49
C GLN A 152 11.81 -3.02 13.99
N THR A 153 11.68 -1.73 13.66
CA THR A 153 11.65 -1.23 12.28
C THR A 153 12.98 -1.52 11.56
N ALA A 154 14.11 -1.29 12.22
CA ALA A 154 15.42 -1.57 11.65
C ALA A 154 15.64 -3.06 11.39
N MET A 155 15.24 -3.94 12.32
CA MET A 155 15.37 -5.38 12.16
C MET A 155 14.47 -5.90 11.04
N VAL A 156 13.20 -5.47 10.97
CA VAL A 156 12.28 -5.83 9.88
C VAL A 156 12.80 -5.34 8.53
N ALA A 157 13.31 -4.10 8.45
CA ALA A 157 13.91 -3.56 7.24
C ALA A 157 15.14 -4.39 6.81
N ALA A 158 15.99 -4.80 7.74
CA ALA A 158 17.14 -5.65 7.44
C ALA A 158 16.73 -7.03 6.90
N ILE A 159 15.69 -7.66 7.47
CA ILE A 159 15.13 -8.93 6.99
C ILE A 159 14.58 -8.76 5.57
N LEU A 160 13.81 -7.70 5.32
CA LEU A 160 13.26 -7.38 4.01
C LEU A 160 14.36 -7.16 2.97
N GLN A 161 15.36 -6.34 3.28
CA GLN A 161 16.49 -6.07 2.39
C GLN A 161 17.31 -7.33 2.10
N SER A 162 17.55 -8.18 3.10
CA SER A 162 18.24 -9.46 2.91
C SER A 162 17.49 -10.38 1.95
N ARG A 163 16.15 -10.43 2.03
CA ARG A 163 15.32 -11.23 1.13
C ARG A 163 15.31 -10.67 -0.29
N LEU A 164 15.12 -9.36 -0.45
CA LEU A 164 15.17 -8.70 -1.75
C LEU A 164 16.52 -8.93 -2.44
N ALA A 165 17.62 -8.83 -1.70
CA ALA A 165 18.97 -9.06 -2.25
C ALA A 165 19.26 -10.52 -2.66
N ARG A 166 18.45 -11.50 -2.22
CA ARG A 166 18.60 -12.92 -2.55
C ARG A 166 17.71 -13.37 -3.70
N THR A 167 16.86 -12.49 -4.20
CA THR A 167 15.93 -12.76 -5.28
C THR A 167 16.20 -11.80 -6.43
N CYS A 168 15.72 -12.17 -7.61
CA CYS A 168 15.76 -11.35 -8.81
C CYS A 168 14.40 -11.47 -9.50
N PHE A 169 14.16 -10.63 -10.50
CA PHE A 169 13.01 -10.75 -11.37
C PHE A 169 13.01 -12.12 -12.08
N ASP A 170 11.86 -12.80 -12.07
CA ASP A 170 11.69 -14.06 -12.79
C ASP A 170 11.50 -13.79 -14.28
N LYS A 171 12.57 -14.03 -15.06
CA LYS A 171 12.60 -13.83 -16.51
C LYS A 171 11.62 -14.72 -17.28
N ASN A 172 11.05 -15.76 -16.67
CA ASN A 172 9.96 -16.53 -17.27
C ASN A 172 8.66 -15.73 -17.37
N SER A 173 8.59 -14.58 -16.69
CA SER A 173 7.45 -13.66 -16.74
C SER A 173 7.44 -12.77 -17.98
N PHE A 174 8.48 -12.80 -18.82
CA PHE A 174 8.47 -12.06 -20.08
C PHE A 174 7.40 -12.60 -21.04
N GLN A 175 6.71 -11.72 -21.75
CA GLN A 175 5.70 -12.11 -22.75
C GLN A 175 6.33 -12.79 -23.96
N HIS A 176 7.52 -12.35 -24.36
CA HIS A 176 8.23 -12.90 -25.51
C HIS A 176 9.66 -13.27 -25.15
N VAL A 177 10.10 -14.43 -25.66
CA VAL A 177 11.48 -14.94 -25.49
C VAL A 177 12.52 -14.00 -26.12
N THR A 178 12.08 -13.13 -27.03
CA THR A 178 12.93 -12.15 -27.72
C THR A 178 13.07 -10.83 -26.97
N GLU A 179 12.35 -10.62 -25.86
CA GLU A 179 12.49 -9.39 -25.06
C GLU A 179 13.90 -9.28 -24.48
N ASN A 180 14.50 -8.11 -24.65
CA ASN A 180 15.85 -7.85 -24.17
C ASN A 180 15.79 -7.00 -22.89
N PRO A 181 16.16 -7.53 -21.72
CA PRO A 181 16.16 -6.75 -20.49
C PRO A 181 17.24 -5.66 -20.56
N HIS A 182 16.84 -4.42 -20.29
CA HIS A 182 17.74 -3.27 -20.22
C HIS A 182 18.27 -3.05 -18.81
N MET A 183 17.40 -3.03 -17.81
CA MET A 183 17.77 -2.89 -16.40
C MET A 183 16.84 -3.67 -15.49
N GLU A 184 17.37 -4.03 -14.31
CA GLU A 184 16.66 -4.68 -13.21
C GLU A 184 17.09 -4.03 -11.91
N CYS A 185 16.14 -3.71 -11.03
CA CYS A 185 16.42 -3.16 -9.71
C CYS A 185 15.29 -3.44 -8.72
N VAL A 186 15.56 -3.22 -7.43
CA VAL A 186 14.56 -3.32 -6.36
C VAL A 186 13.80 -2.01 -6.21
N ALA A 187 12.48 -2.11 -6.04
CA ALA A 187 11.62 -0.96 -5.78
C ALA A 187 10.43 -1.36 -4.92
N GLU A 188 9.66 -0.38 -4.48
CA GLU A 188 8.36 -0.58 -3.85
C GLU A 188 7.26 0.00 -4.74
N MET A 189 6.22 -0.77 -5.03
CA MET A 189 5.00 -0.26 -5.62
C MET A 189 4.20 0.48 -4.54
N VAL A 190 3.90 1.75 -4.80
CA VAL A 190 3.15 2.64 -3.91
C VAL A 190 1.68 2.58 -4.26
N SER A 191 0.85 2.43 -3.22
CA SER A 191 -0.61 2.51 -3.28
C SER A 191 -1.10 3.40 -2.12
N PRO A 192 -2.33 3.94 -2.15
CA PRO A 192 -2.79 5.00 -1.23
C PRO A 192 -2.45 4.81 0.27
N LEU A 193 -2.37 3.59 0.77
CA LEU A 193 -2.13 3.30 2.19
C LEU A 193 -0.98 2.34 2.46
N VAL A 194 -0.41 1.74 1.42
CA VAL A 194 0.52 0.62 1.54
C VAL A 194 1.57 0.70 0.45
N THR A 195 2.77 0.23 0.77
CA THR A 195 3.79 -0.03 -0.24
C THR A 195 4.08 -1.52 -0.28
N ASN A 196 4.35 -2.04 -1.48
CA ASN A 196 4.69 -3.44 -1.66
C ASN A 196 6.06 -3.57 -2.31
N ALA A 197 7.00 -4.25 -1.65
CA ALA A 197 8.35 -4.40 -2.16
C ALA A 197 8.41 -5.46 -3.26
N GLY A 198 9.28 -5.25 -4.24
CA GLY A 198 9.44 -6.14 -5.38
C GLY A 198 10.60 -5.78 -6.28
N HIS A 199 10.62 -6.42 -7.44
CA HIS A 199 11.63 -6.23 -8.48
C HIS A 199 11.01 -5.53 -9.68
N VAL A 200 11.69 -4.53 -10.18
CA VAL A 200 11.38 -3.87 -11.45
C VAL A 200 12.32 -4.43 -12.51
N CYS A 201 11.77 -4.81 -13.64
CA CYS A 201 12.54 -5.14 -14.83
C CYS A 201 11.95 -4.40 -16.03
N ILE A 202 12.80 -3.74 -16.82
CA ILE A 202 12.37 -3.10 -18.05
C ILE A 202 13.09 -3.73 -19.24
N THR A 203 12.33 -4.01 -20.29
CA THR A 203 12.80 -4.56 -21.55
C THR A 203 12.64 -3.54 -22.67
N ASP A 204 13.05 -3.90 -23.88
CA ASP A 204 12.79 -3.12 -25.10
C ASP A 204 11.30 -2.96 -25.44
N CYS A 205 10.39 -3.67 -24.78
CA CYS A 205 8.95 -3.63 -25.07
C CYS A 205 8.06 -3.32 -23.84
N ASN A 206 8.48 -3.70 -22.64
CA ASN A 206 7.63 -3.73 -21.45
C ASN A 206 8.35 -3.25 -20.18
N LEU A 207 7.60 -2.60 -19.30
CA LEU A 207 7.94 -2.40 -17.90
C LEU A 207 7.21 -3.44 -17.05
N TYR A 208 7.96 -4.18 -16.25
CA TYR A 208 7.45 -5.18 -15.31
C TYR A 208 7.73 -4.77 -13.86
N PHE A 209 6.79 -5.09 -12.99
CA PHE A 209 6.97 -5.09 -11.54
C PHE A 209 6.49 -6.41 -10.94
N GLN A 210 7.41 -7.14 -10.32
CA GLN A 210 7.12 -8.39 -9.64
C GLN A 210 7.15 -8.17 -8.11
N PRO A 211 5.98 -8.17 -7.43
CA PRO A 211 5.95 -8.09 -5.97
C PRO A 211 6.58 -9.33 -5.33
N MET A 212 7.32 -9.13 -4.24
CA MET A 212 7.98 -10.23 -3.52
C MET A 212 6.99 -11.26 -2.96
N ASN A 213 5.79 -10.80 -2.63
CA ASN A 213 4.72 -11.59 -2.02
C ASN A 213 3.63 -12.04 -3.02
N SER A 214 3.83 -11.84 -4.33
CA SER A 214 2.85 -12.23 -5.36
C SER A 214 1.45 -11.59 -5.19
N TYR A 215 1.37 -10.39 -4.60
CA TYR A 215 0.13 -9.64 -4.38
C TYR A 215 0.23 -8.21 -4.94
N PRO A 216 -0.83 -7.62 -5.54
CA PRO A 216 -2.11 -8.23 -5.85
C PRO A 216 -2.03 -9.23 -7.01
N ASP A 217 -1.10 -9.00 -7.93
CA ASP A 217 -0.84 -9.85 -9.09
C ASP A 217 0.55 -10.48 -8.98
N LEU A 218 0.77 -11.61 -9.66
CA LEU A 218 2.08 -12.27 -9.72
C LEU A 218 3.14 -11.33 -10.31
N VAL A 219 2.79 -10.63 -11.39
CA VAL A 219 3.61 -9.62 -12.07
C VAL A 219 2.68 -8.58 -12.68
N VAL A 220 2.94 -7.30 -12.40
CA VAL A 220 2.31 -6.16 -13.07
C VAL A 220 3.11 -5.86 -14.33
N GLN A 221 2.42 -5.71 -15.46
CA GLN A 221 3.04 -5.44 -16.75
C GLN A 221 2.43 -4.20 -17.40
N ILE A 222 3.30 -3.34 -17.95
CA ILE A 222 2.93 -2.17 -18.74
C ILE A 222 3.71 -2.20 -20.06
N GLY A 223 3.01 -2.24 -21.19
CA GLY A 223 3.63 -2.12 -22.50
C GLY A 223 4.14 -0.70 -22.74
N LEU A 224 5.42 -0.54 -23.13
CA LEU A 224 6.03 0.78 -23.28
C LEU A 224 5.34 1.64 -24.34
N HIS A 225 4.81 1.02 -25.39
CA HIS A 225 4.02 1.68 -26.44
C HIS A 225 2.70 2.30 -25.93
N SER A 226 2.18 1.81 -24.78
CA SER A 226 0.95 2.31 -24.17
C SER A 226 1.19 3.49 -23.24
N VAL A 227 2.43 3.70 -22.80
CA VAL A 227 2.81 4.80 -21.91
C VAL A 227 2.57 6.14 -22.62
N ARG A 228 1.98 7.08 -21.90
CA ARG A 228 1.67 8.44 -22.37
C ARG A 228 2.39 9.50 -21.56
N ARG A 229 2.47 9.29 -20.24
CA ARG A 229 3.09 10.26 -19.31
C ARG A 229 3.91 9.53 -18.26
N ILE A 230 5.03 10.13 -17.90
CA ILE A 230 5.85 9.71 -16.77
C ILE A 230 6.21 10.93 -15.94
N TYR A 231 6.19 10.78 -14.61
CA TYR A 231 6.54 11.84 -13.69
C TYR A 231 7.54 11.34 -12.66
N LYS A 232 8.66 12.04 -12.53
CA LYS A 232 9.49 11.95 -11.34
C LYS A 232 8.68 12.50 -10.17
N ARG A 233 8.66 11.79 -9.04
CA ARG A 233 7.90 12.15 -7.84
C ARG A 233 8.80 12.24 -6.62
N ARG A 234 8.38 13.04 -5.64
CA ARG A 234 8.90 12.94 -4.26
C ARG A 234 8.08 11.91 -3.48
N HIS A 235 8.74 11.04 -2.74
CA HIS A 235 8.11 10.12 -1.80
C HIS A 235 8.76 10.31 -0.42
N GLY A 236 7.96 10.62 0.60
CA GLY A 236 8.49 11.04 1.91
C GLY A 236 9.47 12.21 1.79
N LEU A 237 9.12 13.21 0.98
CA LEU A 237 9.92 14.41 0.67
C LEU A 237 11.29 14.16 0.00
N ARG A 238 11.57 12.92 -0.45
CA ARG A 238 12.81 12.57 -1.17
C ARG A 238 12.52 12.24 -2.63
N PRO A 239 13.39 12.59 -3.59
CA PRO A 239 13.16 12.43 -5.04
C PRO A 239 13.35 10.96 -5.49
N LEU A 240 12.55 10.06 -4.93
CA LEU A 240 12.70 8.61 -5.08
C LEU A 240 11.54 7.98 -5.87
N GLY A 241 10.55 8.75 -6.28
CA GLY A 241 9.36 8.23 -6.95
C GLY A 241 9.41 8.33 -8.47
N LEU A 242 8.77 7.37 -9.14
CA LEU A 242 8.44 7.41 -10.57
C LEU A 242 7.02 6.93 -10.76
N GLU A 243 6.20 7.73 -11.41
CA GLU A 243 4.80 7.40 -11.69
C GLU A 243 4.57 7.33 -13.20
N VAL A 244 3.91 6.27 -13.66
CA VAL A 244 3.72 5.96 -15.09
C VAL A 244 2.24 5.89 -15.41
N PHE A 245 1.84 6.55 -16.50
CA PHE A 245 0.46 6.65 -16.95
C PHE A 245 0.35 6.24 -18.42
N CYS A 246 -0.62 5.40 -18.72
CA CYS A 246 -1.00 4.95 -20.07
C CYS A 246 -2.20 5.72 -20.62
N THR A 247 -2.77 6.62 -19.82
CA THR A 247 -3.88 7.50 -20.19
C THR A 247 -3.46 8.97 -20.13
N GLU A 248 -4.09 9.83 -20.95
CA GLU A 248 -3.73 11.25 -21.05
C GLU A 248 -4.18 12.09 -19.85
N ASN A 249 -5.41 11.86 -19.35
CA ASN A 249 -6.07 12.76 -18.42
C ASN A 249 -6.51 12.11 -17.09
N ASP A 250 -6.17 10.83 -16.86
CA ASP A 250 -6.51 10.18 -15.60
C ASP A 250 -5.57 10.63 -14.47
N LEU A 251 -6.15 10.72 -13.29
CA LEU A 251 -5.47 10.93 -12.01
C LEU A 251 -4.81 9.66 -11.51
N CYS A 252 -5.43 8.50 -11.77
CA CYS A 252 -4.88 7.21 -11.38
C CYS A 252 -3.77 6.84 -12.36
N SER A 253 -2.55 6.65 -11.82
CA SER A 253 -1.47 6.05 -12.59
C SER A 253 -1.66 4.54 -12.69
N ASP A 254 -1.07 3.95 -13.73
CA ASP A 254 -1.04 2.50 -13.92
C ASP A 254 -0.04 1.84 -12.97
N ILE A 255 1.04 2.56 -12.63
CA ILE A 255 1.95 2.18 -11.55
C ILE A 255 2.63 3.40 -10.93
N TYR A 256 2.90 3.32 -9.63
CA TYR A 256 3.76 4.25 -8.90
C TYR A 256 4.86 3.45 -8.20
N LEU A 257 6.12 3.69 -8.57
CA LEU A 257 7.29 3.03 -8.02
C LEU A 257 8.09 4.00 -7.14
N LYS A 258 8.53 3.51 -5.98
CA LYS A 258 9.47 4.16 -5.06
C LYS A 258 10.78 3.37 -5.08
N PHE A 259 11.88 4.05 -5.39
CA PHE A 259 13.21 3.47 -5.46
C PHE A 259 14.00 3.73 -4.17
N TYR A 260 15.08 2.97 -3.99
CA TYR A 260 16.04 3.20 -2.90
C TYR A 260 17.15 4.16 -3.31
N SER A 261 17.38 4.34 -4.62
CA SER A 261 18.38 5.23 -5.19
C SER A 261 17.78 6.14 -6.25
N THR A 262 18.20 7.41 -6.26
CA THR A 262 17.83 8.35 -7.33
C THR A 262 18.41 7.92 -8.68
N LYS A 263 19.56 7.24 -8.68
CA LYS A 263 20.23 6.77 -9.89
C LYS A 263 19.37 5.76 -10.65
N GLU A 264 18.88 4.72 -9.96
CA GLU A 264 18.03 3.68 -10.57
C GLU A 264 16.71 4.27 -11.08
N ARG A 265 16.12 5.19 -10.30
CA ARG A 265 14.91 5.91 -10.69
C ARG A 265 15.12 6.75 -11.95
N ASP A 266 16.24 7.46 -12.03
CA ASP A 266 16.59 8.29 -13.19
C ASP A 266 16.90 7.43 -14.43
N GLU A 267 17.63 6.33 -14.28
CA GLU A 267 17.93 5.39 -15.36
C GLU A 267 16.64 4.83 -15.98
N LEU A 268 15.73 4.35 -15.14
CA LEU A 268 14.43 3.83 -15.59
C LEU A 268 13.60 4.92 -16.28
N TYR A 269 13.54 6.12 -15.69
CA TYR A 269 12.84 7.26 -16.27
C TYR A 269 13.38 7.57 -17.67
N TYR A 270 14.70 7.71 -17.82
CA TYR A 270 15.31 8.09 -19.10
C TYR A 270 15.16 6.99 -20.14
N TYR A 271 15.11 5.72 -19.74
CA TYR A 271 14.84 4.64 -20.68
C TYR A 271 13.39 4.68 -21.19
N ILE A 272 12.38 4.77 -20.31
CA ILE A 272 10.96 4.88 -20.72
C ILE A 272 10.75 6.12 -21.59
N ALA A 273 11.37 7.24 -21.22
CA ALA A 273 11.38 8.49 -21.96
C ALA A 273 11.77 8.33 -23.44
N THR A 274 12.65 7.39 -23.79
CA THR A 274 13.06 7.16 -25.19
C THR A 274 11.95 6.62 -26.08
N PHE A 275 10.93 5.98 -25.48
CA PHE A 275 9.77 5.42 -26.20
C PHE A 275 8.60 6.39 -26.31
N LEU A 276 8.67 7.53 -25.62
CA LEU A 276 7.62 8.53 -25.60
C LEU A 276 7.85 9.58 -26.69
N GLU A 277 7.05 9.53 -27.75
CA GLU A 277 7.00 10.58 -28.76
C GLU A 277 6.67 11.92 -28.08
N ASN A 278 7.52 12.94 -28.29
CA ASN A 278 7.38 14.28 -27.70
C ASN A 278 7.53 14.37 -26.16
N HIS A 279 8.17 13.41 -25.50
CA HIS A 279 8.38 13.50 -24.05
C HIS A 279 9.08 14.78 -23.58
N ILE A 280 10.05 15.26 -24.36
CA ILE A 280 10.84 16.47 -24.10
C ILE A 280 10.01 17.74 -24.30
N ALA A 281 8.86 17.67 -24.98
CA ALA A 281 7.86 18.73 -24.91
C ALA A 281 7.11 18.64 -23.57
N GLU A 282 7.86 18.59 -22.46
CA GLU A 282 7.34 18.87 -21.12
C GLU A 282 6.49 20.13 -21.27
N CYS A 283 5.17 19.98 -21.20
CA CYS A 283 4.28 21.10 -21.14
C CYS A 283 4.58 21.76 -19.79
N THR A 284 5.46 22.76 -19.84
CA THR A 284 5.85 23.52 -18.66
C THR A 284 4.61 24.13 -18.02
N ALA A 285 4.75 24.60 -16.78
CA ALA A 285 3.67 25.33 -16.13
C ALA A 285 3.15 26.48 -17.03
N GLU A 286 4.04 27.12 -17.78
CA GLU A 286 3.72 28.18 -18.74
C GLU A 286 2.93 27.66 -19.96
N SER A 287 3.27 26.49 -20.50
CA SER A 287 2.52 25.88 -21.61
C SER A 287 1.08 25.59 -21.21
N TYR A 288 0.87 24.93 -20.07
CA TYR A 288 -0.47 24.65 -19.56
C TYR A 288 -1.23 25.93 -19.23
N MET A 289 -0.55 26.94 -18.66
CA MET A 289 -1.16 28.24 -18.38
C MET A 289 -1.66 28.91 -19.67
N LEU A 290 -0.89 28.89 -20.75
CA LEU A 290 -1.28 29.48 -22.03
C LEU A 290 -2.47 28.72 -22.65
N GLN A 291 -2.47 27.39 -22.60
CA GLN A 291 -3.60 26.57 -23.05
C GLN A 291 -4.87 26.86 -22.27
N TRP A 292 -4.76 27.00 -20.93
CA TRP A 292 -5.87 27.34 -20.06
C TRP A 292 -6.41 28.75 -20.34
N GLN A 293 -5.54 29.77 -20.47
CA GLN A 293 -5.94 31.13 -20.79
C GLN A 293 -6.62 31.25 -22.16
N ARG A 294 -6.23 30.40 -23.13
CA ARG A 294 -6.87 30.31 -24.45
C ARG A 294 -8.15 29.46 -24.45
N GLY A 295 -8.51 28.85 -23.33
CA GLY A 295 -9.69 27.99 -23.21
C GLY A 295 -9.53 26.61 -23.88
N HIS A 296 -8.32 26.19 -24.21
CA HIS A 296 -8.06 24.86 -24.77
C HIS A 296 -8.21 23.75 -23.71
N ILE A 297 -7.99 24.08 -22.43
CA ILE A 297 -8.19 23.20 -21.30
C ILE A 297 -9.05 23.88 -20.23
N SER A 298 -9.86 23.09 -19.53
CA SER A 298 -10.73 23.56 -18.45
C SER A 298 -9.95 23.92 -17.17
N ASN A 299 -10.60 24.64 -16.24
CA ASN A 299 -10.06 24.89 -14.90
C ASN A 299 -9.68 23.58 -14.18
N TYR A 300 -10.49 22.53 -14.34
CA TYR A 300 -10.24 21.22 -13.74
C TYR A 300 -8.94 20.60 -14.27
N GLN A 301 -8.79 20.54 -15.60
CA GLN A 301 -7.58 20.01 -16.23
C GLN A 301 -6.34 20.84 -15.87
N TYR A 302 -6.45 22.17 -15.87
CA TYR A 302 -5.34 23.03 -15.48
C TYR A 302 -4.88 22.77 -14.03
N LEU A 303 -5.82 22.71 -13.07
CA LEU A 303 -5.51 22.35 -11.69
C LEU A 303 -4.94 20.93 -11.57
N LEU A 304 -5.37 20.01 -12.42
CA LEU A 304 -4.79 18.67 -12.50
C LEU A 304 -3.32 18.70 -12.87
N HIS A 305 -2.97 19.44 -13.92
CA HIS A 305 -1.60 19.59 -14.37
C HIS A 305 -0.74 20.29 -13.32
N LEU A 306 -1.26 21.31 -12.63
CA LEU A 306 -0.55 21.95 -11.52
C LEU A 306 -0.30 20.99 -10.36
N ASN A 307 -1.28 20.15 -10.00
CA ASN A 307 -1.09 19.11 -8.98
C ASN A 307 0.00 18.12 -9.41
N ASN A 308 -0.01 17.68 -10.66
CA ASN A 308 1.03 16.81 -11.19
C ASN A 308 2.42 17.48 -11.16
N LEU A 309 2.55 18.74 -11.57
CA LEU A 309 3.84 19.46 -11.51
C LEU A 309 4.31 19.69 -10.05
N ALA A 310 3.39 19.67 -9.09
CA ALA A 310 3.68 19.80 -7.66
C ALA A 310 3.93 18.46 -6.95
N ASP A 311 4.19 17.38 -7.69
CA ASP A 311 4.41 16.01 -7.19
C ASP A 311 3.22 15.37 -6.48
N ARG A 312 2.00 15.85 -6.73
CA ARG A 312 0.81 15.28 -6.11
C ARG A 312 0.36 14.03 -6.85
N SER A 313 -0.07 13.02 -6.10
CA SER A 313 -0.57 11.76 -6.65
C SER A 313 -1.70 11.21 -5.80
N VAL A 314 -2.69 10.58 -6.45
CA VAL A 314 -3.77 9.87 -5.74
C VAL A 314 -3.29 8.60 -5.03
N ASN A 315 -2.12 8.08 -5.43
CA ASN A 315 -1.50 6.89 -4.88
C ASN A 315 -0.70 7.18 -3.60
N ASP A 316 -0.42 8.44 -3.27
CA ASP A 316 0.19 8.85 -2.00
C ASP A 316 -0.74 9.82 -1.28
N LEU A 317 -1.48 9.33 -0.28
CA LEU A 317 -2.44 10.14 0.47
C LEU A 317 -1.80 11.31 1.24
N SER A 318 -0.50 11.25 1.54
CA SER A 318 0.21 12.37 2.17
C SER A 318 0.42 13.53 1.20
N GLN A 319 0.40 13.25 -0.11
CA GLN A 319 0.59 14.19 -1.21
C GLN A 319 -0.60 14.16 -2.19
N TYR A 320 -1.81 13.93 -1.67
CA TYR A 320 -3.02 13.85 -2.50
C TYR A 320 -3.30 15.16 -3.26
N PRO A 321 -3.87 15.12 -4.48
CA PRO A 321 -4.24 16.31 -5.25
C PRO A 321 -5.15 17.26 -4.47
N VAL A 322 -4.90 18.55 -4.59
CA VAL A 322 -5.62 19.61 -3.89
C VAL A 322 -6.42 20.45 -4.87
N PHE A 323 -7.70 20.63 -4.55
CA PHE A 323 -8.61 21.51 -5.26
C PHE A 323 -9.19 22.54 -4.27
N PRO A 324 -9.40 23.79 -4.71
CA PRO A 324 -10.00 24.80 -3.85
C PRO A 324 -11.49 24.51 -3.62
N TRP A 325 -11.97 24.83 -2.43
CA TRP A 325 -13.41 25.07 -2.23
C TRP A 325 -13.85 26.24 -3.11
N VAL A 326 -14.90 26.07 -3.91
CA VAL A 326 -15.36 27.12 -4.85
C VAL A 326 -16.65 27.76 -4.36
N ILE A 327 -17.61 26.96 -3.91
CA ILE A 327 -18.90 27.42 -3.42
C ILE A 327 -18.78 27.78 -1.94
N SER A 328 -19.39 28.89 -1.53
CA SER A 328 -19.55 29.33 -0.14
C SER A 328 -20.98 29.15 0.38
N ASP A 329 -21.98 29.18 -0.49
CA ASP A 329 -23.39 29.01 -0.12
C ASP A 329 -23.84 27.56 -0.24
N TYR A 330 -24.01 26.91 0.92
CA TYR A 330 -24.56 25.56 1.06
C TYR A 330 -25.92 25.57 1.77
N SER A 331 -26.54 26.76 1.92
CA SER A 331 -27.77 26.95 2.69
C SER A 331 -28.98 27.24 1.81
N SER A 332 -28.78 27.91 0.68
CA SER A 332 -29.84 28.20 -0.28
C SER A 332 -30.34 26.92 -0.96
N THR A 333 -31.65 26.86 -1.20
CA THR A 333 -32.28 25.74 -1.93
C THR A 333 -31.96 25.75 -3.42
N GLN A 334 -31.64 26.92 -3.97
CA GLN A 334 -31.22 27.14 -5.36
C GLN A 334 -29.96 27.99 -5.35
N MET A 335 -28.95 27.59 -6.11
CA MET A 335 -27.67 28.29 -6.19
C MET A 335 -27.69 29.29 -7.35
N ASP A 336 -27.54 30.57 -7.03
CA ASP A 336 -27.40 31.63 -8.03
C ASP A 336 -25.94 31.76 -8.46
N LEU A 337 -25.62 31.32 -9.68
CA LEU A 337 -24.27 31.39 -10.25
C LEU A 337 -23.85 32.81 -10.66
N LEU A 338 -24.77 33.77 -10.69
CA LEU A 338 -24.47 35.17 -11.00
C LEU A 338 -24.17 35.99 -9.75
N ASN A 339 -24.51 35.47 -8.57
CA ASN A 339 -24.23 36.12 -7.30
C ASN A 339 -22.78 35.86 -6.85
N PRO A 340 -21.92 36.88 -6.77
CA PRO A 340 -20.55 36.69 -6.29
C PRO A 340 -20.45 36.14 -4.86
N ALA A 341 -21.46 36.40 -4.01
CA ALA A 341 -21.48 35.93 -2.62
C ALA A 341 -21.68 34.40 -2.50
N SER A 342 -22.15 33.74 -3.57
CA SER A 342 -22.27 32.28 -3.64
C SER A 342 -20.92 31.58 -3.83
N PHE A 343 -19.86 32.35 -4.13
CA PHE A 343 -18.50 31.85 -4.34
C PHE A 343 -17.54 32.30 -3.24
N ARG A 344 -16.59 31.43 -2.93
CA ARG A 344 -15.49 31.72 -2.03
C ARG A 344 -14.52 32.72 -2.66
N ASP A 345 -14.05 33.67 -1.87
CA ASP A 345 -12.89 34.51 -2.21
C ASP A 345 -11.63 33.64 -2.39
N LEU A 346 -11.25 33.37 -3.64
CA LEU A 346 -10.11 32.52 -4.00
C LEU A 346 -8.76 33.17 -3.69
N SER A 347 -8.71 34.49 -3.46
CA SER A 347 -7.46 35.20 -3.13
C SER A 347 -6.95 34.92 -1.71
N LYS A 348 -7.81 34.36 -0.86
CA LYS A 348 -7.52 34.09 0.56
C LYS A 348 -7.40 32.59 0.84
N PRO A 349 -6.53 32.17 1.78
CA PRO A 349 -6.56 30.82 2.32
C PRO A 349 -7.80 30.60 3.20
N ILE A 350 -8.17 29.34 3.41
CA ILE A 350 -9.36 28.96 4.21
C ILE A 350 -9.37 29.59 5.61
N GLY A 351 -8.21 29.62 6.28
CA GLY A 351 -8.10 30.17 7.63
C GLY A 351 -8.28 31.69 7.71
N ALA A 352 -8.24 32.40 6.59
CA ALA A 352 -8.38 33.85 6.50
C ALA A 352 -9.78 34.31 6.02
N LEU A 353 -10.70 33.39 5.74
CA LEU A 353 -12.06 33.73 5.30
C LEU A 353 -12.91 34.31 6.42
N ASN A 354 -12.75 33.80 7.65
CA ASN A 354 -13.44 34.29 8.83
C ASN A 354 -12.51 35.25 9.59
N THR A 355 -12.91 36.51 9.70
CA THR A 355 -12.10 37.59 10.29
C THR A 355 -11.75 37.33 11.76
N GLU A 356 -12.71 36.89 12.58
CA GLU A 356 -12.50 36.59 14.00
C GLU A 356 -11.52 35.42 14.20
N ARG A 357 -11.58 34.40 13.33
CA ARG A 357 -10.60 33.32 13.31
C ARG A 357 -9.22 33.84 12.90
N LEU A 358 -9.13 34.67 11.87
CA LEU A 358 -7.87 35.24 11.40
C LEU A 358 -7.19 36.09 12.48
N GLU A 359 -7.92 36.95 13.17
CA GLU A 359 -7.41 37.78 14.26
C GLU A 359 -6.77 36.92 15.36
N ARG A 360 -7.47 35.86 15.82
CA ARG A 360 -6.93 34.90 16.79
C ARG A 360 -5.67 34.19 16.31
N LEU A 361 -5.62 33.83 15.02
CA LEU A 361 -4.42 33.22 14.44
C LEU A 361 -3.23 34.20 14.41
N LEU A 362 -3.47 35.47 14.10
CA LEU A 362 -2.46 36.52 14.06
C LEU A 362 -1.97 36.93 15.46
N GLU A 363 -2.85 36.94 16.46
CA GLU A 363 -2.46 37.11 17.87
C GLU A 363 -1.51 36.00 18.30
N ARG A 364 -1.93 34.73 18.14
CA ARG A 364 -1.09 33.58 18.47
C ARG A 364 0.24 33.60 17.72
N TYR A 365 0.23 33.99 16.43
CA TYR A 365 1.45 34.09 15.63
C TYR A 365 2.43 35.14 16.18
N ARG A 366 1.93 36.29 16.66
CA ARG A 366 2.76 37.37 17.21
C ARG A 366 3.42 36.95 18.54
N ASP A 367 2.69 36.21 19.37
CA ASP A 367 3.16 35.77 20.69
C ASP A 367 4.06 34.52 20.64
N MET A 368 4.17 33.87 19.48
CA MET A 368 4.94 32.64 19.31
C MET A 368 6.46 32.93 19.18
N PRO A 369 7.33 32.10 19.80
CA PRO A 369 8.77 32.14 19.57
C PRO A 369 9.13 31.81 18.11
N GLU A 370 10.40 32.00 17.73
CA GLU A 370 10.84 31.79 16.35
C GLU A 370 10.70 30.34 15.83
N THR A 371 10.63 30.28 14.50
CA THR A 371 9.86 29.33 13.66
C THR A 371 8.34 29.45 13.82
N ARG A 372 7.84 30.68 13.74
CA ARG A 372 6.40 31.00 13.82
C ARG A 372 5.61 30.39 12.67
N PHE A 373 4.38 29.98 12.95
CA PHE A 373 3.44 29.47 11.94
C PHE A 373 2.00 29.93 12.20
N MET A 374 1.24 30.16 11.13
CA MET A 374 -0.18 30.52 11.24
C MET A 374 -1.09 29.30 11.42
N TYR A 375 -0.78 28.17 10.78
CA TYR A 375 -1.66 26.99 10.77
C TYR A 375 -0.92 25.79 11.36
N GLY A 376 -1.43 25.25 12.47
CA GLY A 376 -0.91 24.02 13.09
C GLY A 376 -1.42 22.74 12.41
N SER A 377 -2.32 22.88 11.44
CA SER A 377 -2.87 21.78 10.65
C SER A 377 -2.70 22.11 9.18
N HIS A 378 -2.34 21.10 8.39
CA HIS A 378 -2.19 21.22 6.96
C HIS A 378 -3.54 21.09 6.25
N TYR A 379 -3.71 21.71 5.07
CA TYR A 379 -4.96 21.65 4.29
C TYR A 379 -5.12 20.32 3.51
N SER A 380 -4.07 19.51 3.46
CA SER A 380 -4.04 18.21 2.80
C SER A 380 -3.40 17.22 3.76
N SER A 381 -4.12 16.18 4.14
CA SER A 381 -3.61 15.11 5.00
C SER A 381 -4.28 13.79 4.63
N PRO A 382 -3.62 12.64 4.89
CA PRO A 382 -4.23 11.34 4.64
C PRO A 382 -5.58 11.18 5.33
N GLY A 383 -5.70 11.65 6.58
CA GLY A 383 -6.94 11.59 7.35
C GLY A 383 -8.11 12.32 6.70
N TYR A 384 -7.88 13.49 6.08
CA TYR A 384 -8.93 14.18 5.34
C TYR A 384 -9.37 13.42 4.10
N VAL A 385 -8.42 12.85 3.34
CA VAL A 385 -8.76 12.08 2.14
C VAL A 385 -9.59 10.86 2.49
N LEU A 386 -9.19 10.12 3.53
CA LEU A 386 -9.96 8.97 4.04
C LEU A 386 -11.36 9.37 4.47
N PHE A 387 -11.49 10.50 5.18
CA PHE A 387 -12.79 11.02 5.59
C PHE A 387 -13.70 11.33 4.39
N TYR A 388 -13.18 12.00 3.35
CA TYR A 388 -13.97 12.27 2.13
C TYR A 388 -14.32 11.00 1.35
N LEU A 389 -13.45 9.99 1.35
CA LEU A 389 -13.61 8.75 0.58
C LEU A 389 -14.25 7.60 1.38
N VAL A 390 -14.72 7.85 2.60
CA VAL A 390 -15.25 6.82 3.52
C VAL A 390 -16.36 5.96 2.91
N ARG A 391 -17.13 6.51 1.96
CA ARG A 391 -18.22 5.80 1.28
C ARG A 391 -17.77 4.97 0.07
N VAL A 392 -16.55 5.16 -0.41
CA VAL A 392 -16.02 4.53 -1.64
C VAL A 392 -15.36 3.19 -1.35
N GLY A 393 -14.75 3.01 -0.18
CA GLY A 393 -14.14 1.74 0.23
C GLY A 393 -14.65 1.33 1.61
N LYS A 394 -15.43 0.24 1.71
CA LYS A 394 -15.89 -0.29 3.00
C LYS A 394 -14.71 -0.63 3.92
N ASP A 395 -13.62 -1.14 3.36
CA ASP A 395 -12.40 -1.52 4.09
C ASP A 395 -11.60 -0.32 4.62
N LEU A 396 -11.82 0.89 4.11
CA LEU A 396 -11.15 2.11 4.60
C LEU A 396 -11.65 2.53 5.99
N ILE A 397 -12.82 2.05 6.41
CA ILE A 397 -13.44 2.36 7.71
C ILE A 397 -12.70 1.63 8.85
N CYS A 398 -12.08 0.48 8.59
CA CYS A 398 -11.34 -0.28 9.60
C CYS A 398 -10.01 0.37 10.04
N LEU A 399 -9.59 1.44 9.37
CA LEU A 399 -8.36 2.18 9.65
C LEU A 399 -8.59 3.43 10.52
N VAL A 400 -9.83 3.73 10.88
CA VAL A 400 -10.23 4.92 11.67
C VAL A 400 -10.46 4.57 13.13
#